data_AF-A0A926AKX1-F1
#
_entry.id   AF-A0A926AKX1-F1
#
_cell.length_a   1.000
_cell.length_b   1.000
_cell.length_c   1.000
_cell.angle_alpha   90.00
_cell.angle_beta   90.00
_cell.angle_gamma   90.00
#
_symmetry.space_group_name_H-M   'P 1'
#
loop_
_entity.id
_entity.type
_entity.pdbx_description
1 polymer ?
#
loop_
_entity_poly.entity_id
_entity_poly.type
_entity_poly.pdbx_seq_one_letter_code
_entity_poly.pdbx_strand_id
1 'polypeptide(L)' 'MPWPQLFDAQAAAGQQWHPITTSFGIDGIPTMFLIDKKGVVRSVSARENFEEMVPKLLAEAGQ' A
#
# COMPACT_ATOMS: atom_id res chain seq x y z
N MET A 1 15.04 10.05 -0.52
CA MET A 1 13.94 10.45 0.40
C MET A 1 13.61 9.26 1.26
N PRO A 2 13.54 9.38 2.60
CA PRO A 2 13.03 8.29 3.43
C PRO A 2 11.54 8.14 3.15
N TRP A 3 11.11 6.91 2.89
CA TRP A 3 9.68 6.61 2.77
C TRP A 3 9.00 6.85 4.12
N PRO A 4 7.82 7.49 4.18
CA PRO A 4 7.04 7.58 5.40
C PRO A 4 6.81 6.18 5.97
N GLN A 5 7.09 5.99 7.25
CA GLN A 5 6.83 4.74 7.97
C GLN A 5 5.78 5.01 9.04
N LEU A 6 4.75 4.18 9.07
CA LEU A 6 3.76 4.14 10.13
C LEU A 6 4.07 2.93 11.01
N PHE A 7 4.41 3.18 12.27
CA PHE A 7 4.75 2.14 13.24
C PHE A 7 3.93 2.32 14.51
N ASP A 8 3.38 1.22 15.01
CA ASP A 8 2.63 1.17 16.27
C ASP A 8 3.44 0.36 17.29
N ALA A 9 4.02 1.08 18.25
CA ALA A 9 4.84 0.49 19.30
C ALA A 9 4.02 -0.38 20.28
N GLN A 10 2.73 -0.08 20.47
CA GLN A 10 1.87 -0.85 21.36
C GLN A 10 1.53 -2.20 20.73
N ALA A 11 1.14 -2.19 19.44
CA ALA A 11 0.92 -3.42 18.68
C ALA A 11 2.21 -4.27 18.65
N ALA A 12 3.36 -3.64 18.38
CA ALA A 12 4.65 -4.33 18.38
C ALA A 12 5.03 -4.94 19.74
N ALA A 13 4.83 -4.21 20.85
CA ALA A 13 5.08 -4.71 22.20
C ALA A 13 4.20 -5.91 22.55
N GLY A 14 2.97 -5.95 22.02
CA GLY A 14 2.06 -7.09 22.14
C GLY A 14 2.25 -8.20 21.11
N GLN A 15 3.25 -8.10 20.22
CA GLN A 15 3.44 -9.00 19.07
C GLN A 15 2.16 -9.14 18.21
N GLN A 16 1.41 -8.06 18.06
CA GLN A 16 0.16 -8.00 17.31
C GLN A 16 0.36 -7.35 15.94
N TRP A 17 -0.52 -7.67 15.01
CA TRP A 17 -0.58 -6.96 13.75
C TRP A 17 -0.97 -5.50 13.97
N HIS A 18 -0.42 -4.60 13.15
CA HIS A 18 -0.84 -3.20 13.15
C HIS A 18 -2.34 -3.12 12.84
N PRO A 19 -3.14 -2.26 13.50
CA PRO A 19 -4.60 -2.18 13.29
C PRO A 19 -5.00 -2.04 11.82
N ILE A 20 -4.21 -1.30 11.04
CA ILE A 20 -4.38 -1.14 9.59
C ILE A 20 -4.46 -2.47 8.83
N THR A 21 -3.71 -3.49 9.25
CA THR A 21 -3.72 -4.80 8.61
C THR A 21 -5.13 -5.38 8.62
N THR A 22 -5.75 -5.43 9.79
CA THR A 22 -7.11 -5.99 9.94
C THR A 22 -8.16 -5.12 9.25
N SER A 23 -8.04 -3.79 9.34
CA SER A 23 -8.97 -2.85 8.71
C SER A 23 -9.00 -2.94 7.18
N PHE A 24 -7.87 -3.32 6.56
CA PHE A 24 -7.76 -3.49 5.12
C PHE A 24 -7.81 -4.95 4.66
N GLY A 25 -8.14 -5.89 5.56
CA GLY A 25 -8.26 -7.31 5.22
C GLY A 25 -6.95 -7.95 4.74
N ILE A 26 -5.81 -7.45 5.22
CA ILE A 26 -4.49 -8.01 4.89
C ILE A 26 -4.30 -9.30 5.69
N ASP A 27 -4.19 -10.44 5.01
CA ASP A 27 -4.03 -11.76 5.61
C ASP A 27 -2.60 -12.31 5.51
N GLY A 28 -1.75 -11.70 4.68
CA GLY A 28 -0.38 -12.11 4.47
C GLY A 28 0.51 -10.97 4.01
N ILE A 29 1.80 -11.05 4.34
CA ILE A 29 2.80 -10.10 3.87
C ILE A 29 3.76 -10.79 2.88
N PRO A 30 4.30 -10.06 1.88
CA PRO A 30 4.06 -8.63 1.62
C PRO A 30 2.77 -8.35 0.83
N THR A 31 2.01 -7.33 1.24
CA THR A 31 0.90 -6.74 0.47
C THR A 31 1.31 -5.37 -0.04
N MET A 32 0.99 -5.07 -1.30
CA MET A 32 1.26 -3.77 -1.91
C MET A 32 0.01 -3.23 -2.58
N PHE A 33 -0.39 -2.03 -2.16
CA PHE A 33 -1.41 -1.24 -2.83
C PHE A 33 -0.76 -0.29 -3.83
N LEU A 34 -1.35 -0.15 -5.01
CA LEU A 34 -1.02 0.91 -5.95
C LEU A 34 -2.18 1.91 -5.98
N ILE A 35 -1.88 3.16 -5.67
CA ILE A 35 -2.84 4.25 -5.59
C ILE A 35 -2.45 5.29 -6.63
N ASP A 36 -3.41 5.78 -7.41
CA ASP A 36 -3.16 6.83 -8.40
C ASP A 36 -3.16 8.24 -7.80
N LYS A 37 -2.88 9.25 -8.64
CA LYS A 37 -2.81 10.66 -8.23
C LYS A 37 -4.14 11.22 -7.73
N LYS A 38 -5.28 10.55 -7.99
CA LYS A 38 -6.61 10.94 -7.53
C LYS A 38 -6.99 10.26 -6.21
N GLY A 39 -6.07 9.47 -5.63
CA GLY A 39 -6.32 8.73 -4.39
C GLY A 39 -7.12 7.44 -4.60
N VAL A 40 -7.25 6.95 -5.83
CA VAL A 40 -8.00 5.73 -6.13
C VAL A 40 -7.07 4.52 -6.06
N VAL A 41 -7.50 3.45 -5.38
CA VAL A 41 -6.78 2.17 -5.35
C VAL A 41 -6.94 1.47 -6.71
N ARG A 42 -5.82 1.26 -7.40
CA ARG A 42 -5.75 0.66 -8.74
C ARG A 42 -5.33 -0.81 -8.71
N SER A 43 -4.63 -1.23 -7.67
CA SER A 43 -4.28 -2.64 -7.43
C SER A 43 -4.07 -2.90 -5.95
N VAL A 44 -4.45 -4.10 -5.49
CA VAL A 44 -4.18 -4.64 -4.15
C VAL A 44 -3.11 -5.75 -4.18
N SER A 45 -2.64 -6.12 -5.37
CA SER A 45 -1.61 -7.13 -5.62
C SER A 45 -0.44 -6.52 -6.43
N ALA A 46 -0.18 -5.22 -6.24
CA ALA A 46 0.72 -4.45 -7.10
C ALA A 46 2.15 -4.99 -7.14
N ARG A 47 2.55 -5.79 -6.13
CA ARG A 47 3.81 -6.54 -6.13
C ARG A 47 4.07 -7.28 -7.44
N GLU A 48 3.04 -7.79 -8.09
CA GLU A 48 3.16 -8.63 -9.29
C GLU A 48 3.38 -7.84 -10.58
N ASN A 49 2.93 -6.58 -10.64
CA ASN A 49 2.82 -5.85 -11.91
C ASN A 49 3.00 -4.32 -11.81
N PHE A 50 3.49 -3.78 -10.69
CA PHE A 50 3.62 -2.33 -10.50
C PHE A 50 4.50 -1.67 -11.57
N GLU A 51 5.54 -2.35 -12.05
CA GLU A 51 6.46 -1.82 -13.07
C GLU A 51 5.75 -1.50 -14.39
N GLU A 52 4.73 -2.27 -14.76
CA GLU A 52 3.90 -2.02 -15.94
C GLU A 52 2.80 -1.00 -15.65
N MET A 53 2.19 -1.06 -14.46
CA MET A 53 1.08 -0.18 -14.10
C MET A 53 1.52 1.27 -13.89
N VAL A 54 2.66 1.50 -13.24
CA VAL A 54 3.13 2.85 -12.89
C VAL A 54 3.27 3.76 -14.12
N PRO A 55 3.94 3.37 -15.23
CA PRO A 55 4.00 4.19 -16.43
C PRO A 55 2.62 4.53 -17.01
N LYS A 56 1.67 3.59 -16.98
CA LYS A 56 0.29 3.82 -17.45
C LYS A 56 -0.42 4.86 -16.59
N LEU A 57 -0.34 4.73 -15.27
CA LEU A 57 -0.94 5.69 -14.33
C LEU A 57 -0.29 7.08 -14.41
N LEU A 58 1.01 7.15 -14.71
CA LEU A 58 1.70 8.43 -14.92
C LEU A 58 1.26 9.13 -16.21
N ALA A 59 0.88 8.38 -17.23
CA ALA A 59 0.37 8.90 -18.50
C ALA A 59 -1.10 9.32 -18.45
N GLU A 60 -1.87 8.87 -17.45
CA GLU A 60 -3.23 9.36 -17.21
C GLU A 60 -3.18 10.86 -16.88
N ALA A 61 -4.01 11.66 -17.56
CA ALA A 61 -4.09 13.09 -17.33
C ALA A 61 -4.44 13.36 -15.85
N GLY A 62 -3.50 13.98 -15.13
CA GLY A 62 -3.76 14.52 -13.81
C GLY A 62 -4.77 15.65 -13.96
N GLN A 63 -5.97 15.47 -13.42
CA GLN A 63 -6.89 16.58 -13.19
C GLN A 63 -6.53 17.24 -11.87
#